data_AF-A0A8C3SCV7-F1
#
_entry.id   AF-A0A8C3SCV7-F1
#
_cell.length_a   1.000
_cell.length_b   1.000
_cell.length_c   1.000
_cell.angle_alpha   90.00
_cell.angle_beta   90.00
_cell.angle_gamma   90.00
#
_symmetry.space_group_name_H-M   'P 1'
#
loop_
_entity.id
_entity.type
_entity.pdbx_description
1 polymer ?
#
loop_
_entity_poly.entity_id
_entity_poly.type
_entity_poly.pdbx_seq_one_letter_code
_entity_poly.pdbx_strand_id
1 'polypeptide(L)'
;VLPCLGIHPVQGIPPEEQCSVTLKDLDAALPLIELYKDRLLAIGEVGLDFTPRFASTDEQKQEQRQVLTKQIQLAKRLDLPLNVHSRSAGRPTINLLKEQGTFLGHFMLLKIHVFFSSLSLVLPYLLIMCVSLRTQSRMGTVMEVLLKVL
;
A
#
# COMPACT_ATOMS: atom_id res chain seq x y z
N VAL A 1 -4.90 -1.63 18.48
CA VAL A 1 -4.19 -1.71 17.17
C VAL A 1 -4.90 -0.76 16.23
N LEU A 2 -4.17 0.09 15.49
CA LEU A 2 -4.81 1.05 14.56
C LEU A 2 -4.80 0.46 13.14
N PRO A 3 -5.96 0.29 12.49
CA PRO A 3 -6.06 -0.42 11.23
C PRO A 3 -5.68 0.47 10.04
N CYS A 4 -5.03 -0.13 9.06
CA CYS A 4 -4.85 0.44 7.73
C CYS A 4 -5.32 -0.58 6.70
N LEU A 5 -5.95 -0.10 5.63
CA LEU A 5 -6.40 -0.94 4.54
C LEU A 5 -5.93 -0.39 3.20
N GLY A 6 -5.39 -1.27 2.37
CA GLY A 6 -4.84 -0.94 1.06
C GLY A 6 -4.34 -2.19 0.35
N ILE A 7 -4.08 -2.03 -0.94
CA ILE A 7 -3.57 -3.08 -1.81
C ILE A 7 -2.08 -2.87 -2.05
N HIS A 8 -1.32 -3.89 -1.66
CA HIS A 8 0.13 -3.92 -1.76
C HIS A 8 0.58 -4.20 -3.21
N PRO A 9 1.72 -3.65 -3.69
CA PRO A 9 2.19 -3.83 -5.07
C PRO A 9 2.49 -5.28 -5.48
N VAL A 10 2.64 -6.16 -4.50
CA VAL A 10 2.82 -7.61 -4.69
C VAL A 10 1.63 -8.34 -4.06
N GLN A 11 0.95 -9.14 -4.88
CA GLN A 11 -0.20 -9.97 -4.51
C GLN A 11 0.21 -11.45 -4.52
N GLY A 12 -0.60 -12.33 -3.92
CA GLY A 12 -0.36 -13.77 -3.92
C GLY A 12 0.32 -14.28 -2.65
N ILE A 13 -0.17 -15.43 -2.17
CA ILE A 13 0.39 -16.24 -1.08
C ILE A 13 0.10 -17.69 -1.47
N PRO A 14 1.09 -18.61 -1.47
CA PRO A 14 2.45 -18.52 -0.91
C PRO A 14 3.46 -17.69 -1.74
N PRO A 15 4.71 -17.46 -1.26
CA PRO A 15 5.72 -16.66 -1.97
C PRO A 15 6.01 -17.09 -3.42
N GLU A 16 5.83 -18.37 -3.72
CA GLU A 16 5.98 -18.96 -5.06
C GLU A 16 5.01 -18.33 -6.08
N GLU A 17 3.81 -17.97 -5.63
CA GLU A 17 2.69 -17.48 -6.46
C GLU A 17 2.59 -15.95 -6.46
N GLN A 18 3.61 -15.26 -5.93
CA GLN A 18 3.58 -13.81 -5.84
C GLN A 18 3.69 -13.15 -7.21
N CYS A 19 2.75 -12.24 -7.50
CA CYS A 19 2.68 -11.49 -8.75
C CYS A 19 2.52 -9.99 -8.50
N SER A 20 2.76 -9.18 -9.54
CA SER A 20 2.45 -7.75 -9.48
C SER A 20 0.96 -7.53 -9.30
N VAL A 21 0.60 -6.50 -8.52
CA VAL A 21 -0.78 -6.04 -8.39
C VAL A 21 -1.35 -5.59 -9.74
N THR A 22 -2.65 -5.83 -9.91
CA THR A 22 -3.44 -5.39 -11.05
C THR A 22 -4.54 -4.42 -10.63
N LEU A 23 -5.12 -3.71 -11.59
CA LEU A 23 -6.29 -2.86 -11.32
C LEU A 23 -7.49 -3.65 -10.79
N LYS A 24 -7.62 -4.94 -11.17
CA LYS A 24 -8.71 -5.81 -10.70
C LYS A 24 -8.62 -6.06 -9.20
N ASP A 25 -7.41 -6.20 -8.66
CA ASP A 25 -7.19 -6.39 -7.22
C ASP A 25 -7.67 -5.17 -6.43
N LEU A 26 -7.43 -3.97 -6.97
CA LEU A 26 -7.92 -2.74 -6.39
C LEU A 26 -9.45 -2.64 -6.46
N ASP A 27 -10.03 -2.87 -7.64
CA ASP A 27 -11.47 -2.75 -7.84
C ASP A 27 -12.25 -3.71 -6.91
N ALA A 28 -11.70 -4.89 -6.63
CA ALA A 28 -12.27 -5.85 -5.68
C ALA A 28 -12.19 -5.39 -4.21
N ALA A 29 -11.19 -4.58 -3.85
CA ALA A 29 -10.99 -4.12 -2.48
C ALA A 29 -11.68 -2.78 -2.15
N LEU A 30 -11.99 -1.96 -3.15
CA LEU A 30 -12.64 -0.66 -2.96
C LEU A 30 -13.91 -0.72 -2.09
N PRO A 31 -14.85 -1.68 -2.26
CA PRO A 31 -16.04 -1.76 -1.42
C PRO A 31 -15.72 -1.97 0.07
N LEU A 32 -14.67 -2.73 0.38
CA LEU A 32 -14.24 -2.97 1.76
C LEU A 32 -13.60 -1.72 2.37
N ILE A 33 -12.77 -1.01 1.61
CA ILE A 33 -12.15 0.24 2.09
C ILE A 33 -13.22 1.27 2.41
N GLU A 34 -14.25 1.40 1.56
CA GLU A 34 -15.39 2.28 1.82
C GLU A 34 -16.21 1.86 3.04
N LEU A 35 -16.45 0.55 3.21
CA LEU A 35 -17.24 0.03 4.33
C LEU A 35 -16.60 0.34 5.69
N TYR A 36 -15.27 0.39 5.75
CA TYR A 36 -14.52 0.58 7.00
C TYR A 36 -13.85 1.95 7.15
N LYS A 37 -14.05 2.88 6.21
CA LYS A 37 -13.32 4.15 6.14
C LYS A 37 -13.28 4.93 7.45
N ASP A 38 -14.38 4.97 8.20
CA ASP A 38 -14.51 5.73 9.46
C ASP A 38 -13.73 5.09 10.62
N ARG A 39 -13.21 3.87 10.42
CA ARG A 39 -12.40 3.12 11.37
C ARG A 39 -10.93 3.04 10.96
N LEU A 40 -10.57 3.49 9.75
CA LEU A 40 -9.20 3.40 9.25
C LEU A 40 -8.35 4.57 9.77
N LEU A 41 -7.13 4.26 10.20
CA LEU A 41 -6.12 5.28 10.49
C LEU A 41 -5.46 5.79 9.20
N ALA A 42 -5.28 4.93 8.21
CA ALA A 42 -4.54 5.22 6.98
C ALA A 42 -4.95 4.27 5.85
N ILE A 43 -4.65 4.67 4.61
CA ILE A 43 -4.65 3.79 3.45
C ILE A 43 -3.27 3.13 3.34
N GLY A 44 -3.20 1.80 3.47
CA GLY A 44 -1.93 1.09 3.56
C GLY A 44 -2.06 -0.41 3.82
N GLU A 45 -1.09 -1.24 3.47
CA GLU A 45 0.21 -0.92 2.85
C GLU A 45 0.07 -0.82 1.31
N VAL A 46 0.39 0.34 0.73
CA VAL A 46 0.30 0.63 -0.72
C VAL A 46 1.66 1.03 -1.26
N GLY A 47 1.93 0.97 -2.56
CA GLY A 47 3.25 1.39 -3.02
C GLY A 47 3.69 0.85 -4.36
N LEU A 48 5.00 0.87 -4.58
CA LEU A 48 5.66 0.28 -5.73
C LEU A 48 6.71 -0.75 -5.27
N ASP A 49 6.78 -1.87 -5.96
CA ASP A 49 7.81 -2.91 -5.80
C ASP A 49 8.35 -3.31 -7.17
N PHE A 50 9.51 -2.75 -7.54
CA PHE A 50 10.17 -3.03 -8.83
C PHE A 50 11.24 -4.12 -8.72
N THR A 51 11.11 -5.00 -7.73
CA THR A 51 11.93 -6.21 -7.68
C THR A 51 11.67 -7.03 -8.96
N PRO A 52 12.72 -7.43 -9.72
CA PRO A 52 12.54 -8.11 -11.01
C PRO A 52 11.67 -9.38 -10.96
N ARG A 53 11.60 -10.03 -9.80
CA ARG A 53 10.73 -11.19 -9.56
C ARG A 53 9.23 -10.84 -9.68
N PHE A 54 8.83 -9.64 -9.28
CA PHE A 54 7.41 -9.25 -9.20
C PHE A 54 7.01 -8.33 -10.35
N ALA A 55 7.90 -7.41 -10.77
CA ALA A 55 7.65 -6.45 -11.85
C ALA A 55 8.84 -6.41 -12.81
N SER A 56 8.92 -7.43 -13.68
CA SER A 56 9.94 -7.55 -14.72
C SER A 56 9.66 -6.69 -15.95
N THR A 57 8.38 -6.47 -16.30
CA THR A 57 7.99 -5.72 -17.49
C THR A 57 7.61 -4.28 -17.17
N ASP A 58 7.70 -3.41 -18.16
CA ASP A 58 7.29 -2.01 -17.99
C ASP A 58 5.76 -1.87 -17.90
N GLU A 59 4.97 -2.79 -18.48
CA GLU A 59 3.52 -2.81 -18.24
C GLU A 59 3.21 -3.07 -16.77
N GLN A 60 3.88 -4.04 -16.13
CA GLN A 60 3.66 -4.35 -14.71
C GLN A 60 4.01 -3.14 -13.83
N LYS A 61 5.16 -2.50 -14.07
CA LYS A 61 5.55 -1.29 -13.33
C LYS A 61 4.55 -0.15 -13.55
N GLN A 62 4.00 -0.03 -14.76
CA GLN A 62 3.00 0.98 -15.07
C GLN A 62 1.66 0.69 -14.40
N GLU A 63 1.26 -0.57 -14.33
CA GLU A 63 0.05 -0.97 -13.62
C GLU A 63 0.17 -0.72 -12.11
N GLN A 64 1.32 -1.01 -11.49
CA GLN A 64 1.56 -0.63 -10.09
C GLN A 64 1.44 0.89 -9.86
N ARG A 65 1.96 1.71 -10.79
CA ARG A 65 1.81 3.18 -10.73
C ARG A 65 0.36 3.60 -10.80
N GLN A 66 -0.43 2.98 -11.67
CA GLN A 66 -1.87 3.27 -11.77
C GLN A 66 -2.63 2.88 -10.50
N VAL A 67 -2.35 1.70 -9.94
CA VAL A 67 -2.94 1.24 -8.67
C VAL A 67 -2.57 2.19 -7.53
N LEU A 68 -1.30 2.57 -7.39
CA LEU A 68 -0.87 3.52 -6.37
C LEU A 68 -1.53 4.89 -6.57
N THR A 69 -1.67 5.36 -7.80
CA THR A 69 -2.32 6.65 -8.11
C THR A 69 -3.78 6.66 -7.65
N LYS A 70 -4.54 5.61 -7.96
CA LYS A 70 -5.93 5.47 -7.49
C LYS A 70 -6.01 5.41 -5.97
N GLN A 71 -5.07 4.73 -5.29
CA GLN A 71 -5.04 4.68 -3.83
C GLN A 71 -4.65 6.01 -3.18
N ILE A 72 -3.78 6.80 -3.80
CA ILE A 72 -3.48 8.18 -3.38
C ILE A 72 -4.74 9.05 -3.49
N GLN A 73 -5.46 8.96 -4.61
CA GLN A 73 -6.71 9.69 -4.81
C GLN A 73 -7.79 9.28 -3.79
N LEU A 74 -7.87 7.98 -3.48
CA LEU A 74 -8.75 7.46 -2.44
C LEU A 74 -8.40 8.04 -1.06
N ALA A 75 -7.13 8.00 -0.69
CA ALA A 75 -6.65 8.54 0.58
C ALA A 75 -7.00 10.03 0.73
N LYS A 76 -6.80 10.83 -0.32
CA LYS A 76 -7.20 12.24 -0.36
C LYS A 76 -8.70 12.45 -0.20
N ARG A 77 -9.52 11.64 -0.89
CA ARG A 77 -10.98 11.74 -0.79
C ARG A 77 -11.48 11.41 0.61
N LEU A 78 -10.78 10.52 1.31
CA LEU A 78 -11.11 10.09 2.66
C LEU A 78 -10.41 10.93 3.74
N ASP A 79 -9.58 11.91 3.37
CA ASP A 79 -8.71 12.68 4.26
C ASP A 79 -7.85 11.78 5.18
N LEU A 80 -7.38 10.65 4.62
CA LEU A 80 -6.58 9.66 5.33
C LEU A 80 -5.10 9.73 4.91
N PRO A 81 -4.16 9.55 5.85
CA PRO A 81 -2.75 9.41 5.55
C PRO A 81 -2.45 8.13 4.74
N LEU A 82 -1.28 8.11 4.10
CA LEU A 82 -0.78 6.94 3.37
C LEU A 82 0.31 6.22 4.18
N ASN A 83 0.25 4.88 4.19
CA ASN A 83 1.39 4.04 4.53
C ASN A 83 1.96 3.37 3.27
N VAL A 84 3.19 3.77 2.91
CA VAL A 84 3.78 3.50 1.59
C VAL A 84 4.96 2.52 1.64
N HIS A 85 4.93 1.53 0.75
CA HIS A 85 6.00 0.61 0.37
C HIS A 85 6.73 1.11 -0.89
N SER A 86 8.05 0.95 -0.93
CA SER A 86 8.86 1.47 -2.04
C SER A 86 10.09 0.61 -2.38
N ARG A 87 9.96 -0.72 -2.33
CA ARG A 87 11.09 -1.64 -2.56
C ARG A 87 11.58 -1.54 -4.02
N SER A 88 12.89 -1.32 -4.20
CA SER A 88 13.52 -1.11 -5.52
C SER A 88 12.88 0.02 -6.37
N ALA A 89 12.07 0.88 -5.74
CA ALA A 89 11.22 1.87 -6.42
C ALA A 89 11.13 3.20 -5.65
N GLY A 90 12.11 3.52 -4.80
CA GLY A 90 12.10 4.72 -3.95
C GLY A 90 11.90 6.02 -4.74
N ARG A 91 12.76 6.29 -5.72
CA ARG A 91 12.67 7.52 -6.55
C ARG A 91 11.38 7.59 -7.39
N PRO A 92 10.96 6.53 -8.10
CA PRO A 92 9.64 6.48 -8.74
C PRO A 92 8.47 6.77 -7.79
N THR A 93 8.50 6.20 -6.59
CA THR A 93 7.43 6.38 -5.58
C THR A 93 7.36 7.84 -5.12
N ILE A 94 8.51 8.45 -4.79
CA ILE A 94 8.57 9.86 -4.38
C ILE A 94 8.09 10.79 -5.49
N ASN A 95 8.52 10.56 -6.73
CA ASN A 95 8.09 11.38 -7.87
C ASN A 95 6.58 11.31 -8.06
N LEU A 96 6.00 10.12 -8.04
CA LEU A 96 4.55 9.95 -8.18
C LEU A 96 3.79 10.65 -7.04
N LEU A 97 4.26 10.54 -5.80
CA LEU A 97 3.66 11.23 -4.65
C LEU A 97 3.71 12.76 -4.79
N LYS A 98 4.80 13.30 -5.40
CA LYS A 98 4.96 14.73 -5.68
C LYS A 98 4.03 15.19 -6.79
N GLU A 99 3.94 14.44 -7.88
CA GLU A 99 3.02 14.71 -8.99
C GLU A 99 1.57 14.71 -8.51
N GLN A 100 1.23 13.81 -7.58
CA GLN A 100 -0.07 13.78 -6.94
C GLN A 100 -0.21 14.84 -5.82
N GLY A 101 0.75 15.72 -5.55
CA GLY A 101 0.59 16.80 -4.56
C GLY A 101 0.39 16.34 -3.11
N THR A 102 0.92 15.17 -2.74
CA THR A 102 0.64 14.52 -1.44
C THR A 102 1.39 15.16 -0.26
N PHE A 103 2.37 16.05 -0.52
CA PHE A 103 3.26 16.63 0.49
C PHE A 103 2.67 17.82 1.27
N LEU A 104 1.49 18.33 0.91
CA LEU A 104 0.99 19.63 1.40
C LEU A 104 -0.10 19.56 2.49
N GLY A 105 -0.20 18.46 3.25
CA GLY A 105 -1.11 18.41 4.41
C GLY A 105 -1.51 17.02 4.90
N HIS A 106 -1.17 15.95 4.17
CA HIS A 106 -1.46 14.59 4.59
C HIS A 106 -0.21 13.98 5.23
N PHE A 107 -0.31 13.60 6.51
CA PHE A 107 0.75 12.87 7.22
C PHE A 107 1.12 11.60 6.43
N MET A 108 2.40 11.38 6.17
CA MET A 108 2.88 10.25 5.38
C MET A 108 3.73 9.35 6.27
N LEU A 109 3.23 8.15 6.56
CA LEU A 109 3.97 7.13 7.30
C LEU A 109 4.72 6.27 6.29
N LEU A 110 5.93 6.69 5.97
CA LEU A 110 6.74 6.03 4.96
C LEU A 110 7.47 4.83 5.59
N LYS A 111 6.96 3.60 5.39
CA LYS A 111 7.76 2.38 5.61
C LYS A 111 8.70 2.19 4.42
N ILE A 112 9.71 3.05 4.37
CA ILE A 112 10.81 2.88 3.43
C ILE A 112 11.69 1.71 3.90
N HIS A 113 11.57 0.53 3.28
CA HIS A 113 12.70 -0.40 3.23
C HIS A 113 13.71 0.14 2.20
N VAL A 114 14.52 1.13 2.59
CA VAL A 114 15.73 1.49 1.85
C VAL A 114 16.86 0.77 2.55
N PHE A 115 17.46 -0.18 1.85
CA PHE A 115 18.77 -0.68 2.19
C PHE A 115 19.77 0.45 1.92
N PHE A 116 19.91 1.36 2.88
CA PHE A 116 20.95 2.38 2.87
C PHE A 116 22.25 1.67 3.25
N SER A 117 23.20 1.61 2.33
CA SER A 117 24.60 1.29 2.67
C SER A 117 25.31 2.42 3.43
N SER A 118 24.60 3.51 3.77
CA SER A 118 25.15 4.61 4.56
C SER A 118 24.11 5.22 5.52
N LEU A 119 24.42 5.07 6.81
CA LEU A 119 23.74 5.52 8.01
C LEU A 119 23.12 6.94 7.93
N SER A 120 21.83 7.11 8.26
CA SER A 120 21.31 8.15 9.18
C SER A 120 19.77 8.28 9.17
N LEU A 121 19.21 8.40 10.39
CA LEU A 121 17.81 8.71 10.77
C LEU A 121 16.80 7.56 10.79
N VAL A 122 16.89 6.77 11.86
CA VAL A 122 15.76 5.99 12.39
C VAL A 122 15.25 6.72 13.64
N LEU A 123 14.09 7.37 13.54
CA LEU A 123 13.29 7.78 14.71
C LEU A 123 12.11 6.79 14.87
N PRO A 124 11.55 6.63 16.08
CA PRO A 124 10.99 5.37 16.55
C PRO A 124 9.73 4.97 15.76
N TYR A 125 9.77 3.79 15.14
CA TYR A 125 8.65 3.23 14.39
C TYR A 125 7.52 2.83 15.35
N LEU A 126 6.45 3.63 15.35
CA LEU A 126 5.15 3.23 15.87
C LEU A 126 4.75 1.91 15.21
N LEU A 127 4.42 0.89 16.02
CA LEU A 127 3.98 -0.42 15.54
C LEU A 127 2.58 -0.32 14.93
N ILE A 128 2.49 0.15 13.69
CA ILE A 128 1.25 0.16 12.92
C ILE A 128 1.12 -1.21 12.26
N MET A 129 0.19 -2.03 12.73
CA MET A 129 -0.23 -3.23 12.01
C MET A 129 -1.10 -2.80 10.83
N CYS A 130 -0.63 -3.05 9.62
CA CYS A 130 -1.43 -2.89 8.42
C CYS A 130 -2.01 -4.24 8.00
N VAL A 131 -3.32 -4.28 7.77
CA VAL A 131 -3.95 -5.43 7.14
C VAL A 131 -3.82 -5.22 5.64
N SER A 132 -2.72 -5.71 5.08
CA SER A 132 -2.52 -5.71 3.63
C SER A 132 -3.37 -6.80 2.99
N LEU A 133 -4.32 -6.40 2.14
CA LEU A 133 -5.11 -7.33 1.33
C LEU A 133 -4.20 -7.88 0.22
N ARG A 134 -3.76 -9.14 0.36
CA ARG A 134 -2.86 -9.82 -0.59
C ARG A 134 -3.56 -10.85 -1.51
N THR A 135 -4.86 -11.12 -1.30
CA THR A 135 -5.64 -12.09 -2.09
C THR A 135 -7.15 -11.78 -2.05
N GLN A 136 -7.85 -11.98 -3.17
CA GLN A 136 -9.32 -11.89 -3.29
C GLN A 136 -10.09 -13.02 -2.56
N SER A 137 -9.47 -14.19 -2.37
CA SER A 137 -10.11 -15.42 -1.85
C SER A 137 -10.30 -15.47 -0.32
N ARG A 138 -9.78 -14.49 0.43
CA ARG A 138 -9.84 -14.45 1.91
C ARG A 138 -10.64 -13.28 2.48
N MET A 139 -11.59 -12.73 1.73
CA MET A 139 -12.51 -11.73 2.26
C MET A 139 -13.14 -12.16 3.60
N GLY A 140 -13.52 -13.43 3.75
CA GLY A 140 -14.05 -13.97 5.02
C GLY A 140 -13.06 -13.97 6.18
N THR A 141 -11.79 -14.37 5.96
CA THR A 141 -10.76 -14.35 7.02
C THR A 141 -10.33 -12.93 7.37
N VAL A 142 -10.31 -12.02 6.39
CA VAL A 142 -10.06 -10.60 6.64
C VAL A 142 -11.18 -9.99 7.46
N MET A 143 -12.45 -10.36 7.19
CA MET A 143 -13.59 -9.98 8.02
C MET A 143 -13.48 -10.47 9.45
N GLU A 144 -13.10 -11.74 9.68
CA GLU A 144 -12.87 -12.25 11.04
C GLU A 144 -11.76 -11.51 11.78
N VAL A 145 -10.67 -11.18 11.09
CA VAL A 145 -9.57 -10.41 11.69
C VAL A 145 -9.99 -8.95 11.93
N LEU A 146 -10.73 -8.32 11.01
CA LEU A 146 -11.26 -6.97 11.19
C LEU A 146 -12.26 -6.91 12.36
N LEU A 147 -13.18 -7.86 12.47
CA LEU A 147 -14.17 -7.95 13.54
C LEU A 147 -13.57 -8.22 14.93
N LYS A 148 -12.36 -8.81 14.99
CA LYS A 148 -11.64 -9.04 16.25
C LYS A 148 -10.75 -7.85 16.65
N VAL A 149 -10.45 -6.94 15.72
CA VAL A 149 -9.52 -5.82 15.92
C VAL A 149 -10.23 -4.46 15.97
N LEU A 150 -11.44 -4.36 15.40
CA LEU A 150 -12.36 -3.20 15.44
C LEU A 150 -13.47 -3.40 16.47
#